data_AF-A0A2S2PJ40-F1
#
_entry.id   AF-A0A2S2PJ40-F1
#
_cell.length_a   1.000
_cell.length_b   1.000
_cell.length_c   1.000
_cell.angle_alpha   90.00
_cell.angle_beta   90.00
_cell.angle_gamma   90.00
#
_symmetry.space_group_name_H-M   'P 1'
#
loop_
_entity.id
_entity.type
_entity.pdbx_description
1 polymer ?
#
loop_
_entity_poly.entity_id
_entity_poly.type
_entity_poly.pdbx_seq_one_letter_code
_entity_poly.pdbx_strand_id
1 'polypeptide(L)'
;LLVEYLISLSPKIIETFNSVNLLEKIMQLLNDQSQCDEIFHCLHPSWCLSLIANIVHLAELSAKTDQFENNSTSVFIVGLTTFLDTIRVNVVKKHSNVSSVWHPELGWFTANLNCQCSPNIPPLKNQLIPLWCGTLCSKLLRCHLINALEQIPENQLVPSPPPKTNNPIAIIKLVFCH
;
A
#
# COMPACT_ATOMS: atom_id res chain seq x y z
N LEU A 1 9.41 -5.92 -12.19
CA LEU A 1 8.28 -6.46 -11.40
C LEU A 1 7.08 -6.71 -12.29
N LEU A 2 6.25 -7.70 -11.95
CA LEU A 2 5.20 -8.25 -12.81
C LEU A 2 4.25 -7.18 -13.35
N VAL A 3 3.63 -6.39 -12.47
CA VAL A 3 2.64 -5.39 -12.90
C VAL A 3 3.28 -4.32 -13.79
N GLU A 4 4.44 -3.80 -13.42
CA GLU A 4 5.16 -2.78 -14.21
C GLU A 4 5.65 -3.34 -15.56
N TYR A 5 6.09 -4.60 -15.59
CA TYR A 5 6.49 -5.28 -16.83
C TYR A 5 5.29 -5.51 -17.75
N LEU A 6 4.17 -5.99 -17.22
CA LEU A 6 2.96 -6.22 -18.01
C LEU A 6 2.40 -4.91 -18.58
N ILE A 7 2.47 -3.82 -17.82
CA ILE A 7 2.06 -2.48 -18.30
C ILE A 7 2.98 -1.99 -19.41
N SER A 8 4.29 -2.19 -19.27
CA SER A 8 5.26 -1.86 -20.32
C SER A 8 5.03 -2.68 -21.60
N LEU A 9 4.54 -3.91 -21.51
CA LEU A 9 4.23 -4.75 -22.68
C LEU A 9 2.89 -4.41 -23.31
N SER A 10 1.85 -4.25 -22.49
CA SER A 10 0.50 -3.98 -22.97
C SER A 10 -0.35 -3.30 -21.89
N PRO A 11 -0.69 -2.00 -22.02
CA PRO A 11 -1.53 -1.31 -21.06
C PRO A 11 -2.97 -1.86 -21.00
N LYS A 12 -3.43 -2.57 -22.04
CA LYS A 12 -4.75 -3.24 -22.08
C LYS A 12 -4.91 -4.32 -21.01
N ILE A 13 -3.81 -4.84 -20.46
CA ILE A 13 -3.85 -5.82 -19.37
C ILE A 13 -4.47 -5.22 -18.11
N ILE A 14 -4.29 -3.91 -17.88
CA ILE A 14 -4.90 -3.20 -16.74
C ILE A 14 -6.42 -3.23 -16.86
N GLU A 15 -6.96 -2.96 -18.05
CA GLU A 15 -8.41 -3.01 -18.31
C GLU A 15 -8.96 -4.41 -18.03
N THR A 16 -8.20 -5.45 -18.38
CA THR A 16 -8.57 -6.84 -18.09
C THR A 16 -8.58 -7.09 -16.58
N PHE A 17 -7.53 -6.70 -15.85
CA PHE A 17 -7.46 -6.88 -14.40
C PHE A 17 -8.57 -6.15 -13.65
N ASN A 18 -8.90 -4.94 -14.10
CA ASN A 18 -10.03 -4.17 -13.61
C ASN A 18 -11.37 -4.88 -13.93
N SER A 19 -11.55 -5.39 -15.15
CA SER A 19 -12.79 -6.08 -15.54
C SER A 19 -13.11 -7.35 -14.73
N VAL A 20 -12.09 -8.02 -14.17
CA VAL A 20 -12.28 -9.20 -13.32
C VAL A 20 -12.22 -8.90 -11.82
N ASN A 21 -12.17 -7.62 -11.42
CA ASN A 21 -11.99 -7.15 -10.05
C ASN A 21 -10.81 -7.85 -9.34
N LEU A 22 -9.67 -7.95 -10.03
CA LEU A 22 -8.52 -8.72 -9.54
C LEU A 22 -8.04 -8.21 -8.17
N LEU A 23 -7.96 -6.89 -8.00
CA LEU A 23 -7.53 -6.27 -6.74
C LEU A 23 -8.44 -6.67 -5.57
N GLU A 24 -9.76 -6.63 -5.77
CA GLU A 24 -10.74 -6.98 -4.75
C GLU A 24 -10.58 -8.44 -4.31
N LYS A 25 -10.43 -9.36 -5.27
CA LYS A 25 -10.20 -10.79 -5.00
C LYS A 25 -8.90 -11.02 -4.23
N ILE A 26 -7.82 -10.32 -4.59
CA ILE A 26 -6.55 -10.40 -3.85
C ILE A 26 -6.74 -9.88 -2.42
N MET A 27 -7.47 -8.77 -2.23
CA MET A 27 -7.72 -8.22 -0.89
C MET A 27 -8.57 -9.15 -0.03
N GLN A 28 -9.59 -9.78 -0.60
CA GLN A 28 -10.39 -10.81 0.08
C GLN A 28 -9.52 -11.99 0.53
N LEU A 29 -8.62 -12.45 -0.34
CA LEU A 29 -7.69 -13.53 -0.03
C LEU A 29 -6.71 -13.16 1.09
N LEU A 30 -6.18 -11.93 1.08
CA LEU A 30 -5.25 -11.45 2.11
C LEU A 30 -5.93 -11.16 3.45
N ASN A 31 -7.22 -10.88 3.45
CA ASN A 31 -8.00 -10.64 4.66
C ASN A 31 -8.45 -11.95 5.33
N ASP A 32 -8.35 -13.09 4.63
CA ASP A 32 -8.48 -14.41 5.22
C ASP A 32 -7.12 -14.85 5.78
N GLN A 33 -7.02 -14.92 7.11
CA GLN A 33 -5.78 -15.28 7.80
C GLN A 33 -5.24 -16.66 7.38
N SER A 34 -6.12 -17.63 7.13
CA SER A 34 -5.70 -18.99 6.75
C SER A 34 -5.04 -19.02 5.38
N GLN A 35 -5.62 -18.29 4.42
CA GLN A 35 -5.11 -18.15 3.06
C GLN A 35 -3.83 -17.32 3.04
N CYS A 36 -3.78 -16.24 3.82
CA CYS A 36 -2.61 -15.42 4.01
C CYS A 36 -1.43 -16.25 4.53
N ASP A 37 -1.65 -17.04 5.57
CA ASP A 37 -0.63 -17.94 6.11
C ASP A 37 -0.19 -18.98 5.08
N GLU A 38 -1.09 -19.60 4.32
CA GLU A 38 -0.74 -20.54 3.24
C GLU A 38 0.16 -19.90 2.18
N ILE A 39 -0.19 -18.68 1.71
CA ILE A 39 0.63 -17.91 0.78
C ILE A 39 2.03 -17.72 1.35
N PHE A 40 2.17 -17.38 2.64
CA PHE A 40 3.46 -17.24 3.30
C PHE A 40 4.25 -18.54 3.43
N HIS A 41 3.58 -19.67 3.65
CA HIS A 41 4.25 -20.97 3.69
C HIS A 41 4.82 -21.34 2.32
N CYS A 42 4.12 -20.97 1.24
CA CYS A 42 4.55 -21.24 -0.13
C CYS A 42 5.55 -20.21 -0.69
N LEU A 43 5.54 -18.96 -0.21
CA LEU A 43 6.41 -17.91 -0.72
C LEU A 43 7.76 -17.84 0.02
N HIS A 44 8.84 -17.65 -0.74
CA HIS A 44 10.10 -17.19 -0.16
C HIS A 44 9.96 -15.75 0.33
N PRO A 45 10.50 -15.37 1.51
CA PRO A 45 10.37 -14.01 2.06
C PRO A 45 10.77 -12.88 1.11
N SER A 46 11.77 -13.12 0.24
CA SER A 46 12.19 -12.16 -0.80
C SER A 46 11.08 -11.79 -1.78
N TRP A 47 10.18 -12.72 -2.06
CA TRP A 47 9.10 -12.51 -3.01
C TRP A 47 7.87 -11.87 -2.37
N CYS A 48 7.76 -11.88 -1.04
CA CYS A 48 6.64 -11.26 -0.33
C CYS A 48 6.63 -9.74 -0.55
N LEU A 49 7.80 -9.10 -0.54
CA LEU A 49 7.90 -7.67 -0.81
C LEU A 49 7.59 -7.32 -2.27
N SER A 50 8.05 -8.16 -3.20
CA SER A 50 7.71 -8.04 -4.62
C SER A 50 6.20 -8.20 -4.86
N LEU A 51 5.54 -9.09 -4.12
CA LEU A 51 4.08 -9.26 -4.16
C LEU A 51 3.36 -8.00 -3.64
N ILE A 52 3.80 -7.44 -2.50
CA ILE A 52 3.25 -6.18 -1.97
C ILE A 52 3.40 -5.06 -3.00
N ALA A 53 4.57 -4.91 -3.60
CA ALA A 53 4.81 -3.88 -4.60
C ALA A 53 3.83 -4.00 -5.79
N ASN A 54 3.61 -5.22 -6.30
CA ASN A 54 2.62 -5.45 -7.35
C ASN A 54 1.20 -5.09 -6.90
N ILE A 55 0.80 -5.44 -5.68
CA ILE A 55 -0.52 -5.13 -5.11
C ILE A 55 -0.71 -3.62 -4.98
N VAL A 56 0.27 -2.91 -4.43
CA VAL A 56 0.24 -1.45 -4.27
C VAL A 56 0.14 -0.77 -5.63
N HIS A 57 0.93 -1.22 -6.61
CA HIS A 57 0.87 -0.65 -7.95
C HIS A 57 -0.49 -0.91 -8.62
N LEU A 58 -1.06 -2.11 -8.44
CA LEU A 58 -2.40 -2.42 -8.93
C LEU A 58 -3.46 -1.51 -8.27
N ALA A 59 -3.35 -1.27 -6.96
CA ALA A 59 -4.23 -0.36 -6.24
C ALA A 59 -4.11 1.09 -6.71
N GLU A 60 -2.90 1.57 -7.02
CA GLU A 60 -2.68 2.91 -7.61
C GLU A 60 -3.35 3.04 -9.00
N LEU A 61 -3.33 1.98 -9.81
CA LEU A 61 -3.99 1.99 -11.12
C LEU A 61 -5.50 1.98 -10.98
N SER A 62 -6.05 1.14 -10.11
CA SER A 62 -7.50 1.14 -9.81
C SER A 62 -7.94 2.47 -9.18
N ALA A 63 -7.08 3.09 -8.37
CA ALA A 63 -7.34 4.42 -7.81
C ALA A 63 -7.43 5.51 -8.87
N LYS A 64 -6.61 5.44 -9.93
CA LYS A 64 -6.66 6.38 -11.07
C LYS A 64 -7.89 6.21 -11.97
N THR A 65 -8.47 5.00 -12.02
CA THR A 65 -9.65 4.70 -12.85
C THR A 65 -10.98 4.83 -12.07
N ASP A 66 -10.95 5.40 -10.86
CA ASP A 66 -12.12 5.55 -9.98
C ASP A 66 -12.85 4.26 -9.58
N GLN A 67 -12.25 3.10 -9.80
CA GLN A 67 -12.77 1.79 -9.38
C GLN A 67 -12.39 1.44 -7.94
N PHE A 68 -11.54 2.26 -7.32
CA PHE A 68 -11.18 2.14 -5.91
C PHE A 68 -12.22 2.85 -5.04
N GLU A 69 -13.26 2.12 -4.65
CA GLU A 69 -14.34 2.62 -3.79
C GLU A 69 -13.97 2.71 -2.30
N ASN A 70 -14.71 3.53 -1.54
CA ASN A 70 -14.47 3.79 -0.12
C ASN A 70 -14.48 2.51 0.75
N ASN A 71 -15.33 1.53 0.44
CA ASN A 71 -15.38 0.26 1.18
C ASN A 71 -14.11 -0.57 0.94
N SER A 72 -13.59 -0.54 -0.29
CA SER A 72 -12.36 -1.24 -0.68
C SER A 72 -11.11 -0.64 -0.03
N THR A 73 -11.13 0.65 0.32
CA THR A 73 -10.06 1.34 1.04
C THR A 73 -9.77 0.72 2.41
N SER A 74 -10.81 0.43 3.21
CA SER A 74 -10.64 -0.15 4.54
C SER A 74 -10.12 -1.58 4.46
N VAL A 75 -10.70 -2.40 3.58
CA VAL A 75 -10.27 -3.78 3.33
C VAL A 75 -8.81 -3.81 2.84
N PHE A 76 -8.43 -2.88 1.97
CA PHE A 76 -7.05 -2.75 1.50
C PHE A 76 -6.07 -2.41 2.62
N ILE A 77 -6.38 -1.42 3.46
CA ILE A 77 -5.50 -1.05 4.58
C ILE A 77 -5.34 -2.20 5.56
N VAL A 78 -6.45 -2.84 5.95
CA VAL A 78 -6.42 -3.97 6.89
C VAL A 78 -5.64 -5.14 6.29
N GLY A 79 -5.97 -5.57 5.07
CA GLY A 79 -5.27 -6.69 4.41
C GLY A 79 -3.79 -6.43 4.23
N LEU A 80 -3.40 -5.23 3.80
CA LEU A 80 -1.99 -4.86 3.63
C LEU A 80 -1.24 -4.80 4.97
N THR A 81 -1.87 -4.25 6.01
CA THR A 81 -1.28 -4.17 7.36
C THR A 81 -1.08 -5.57 7.96
N THR A 82 -2.09 -6.43 7.85
CA THR A 82 -2.01 -7.84 8.28
C THR A 82 -0.92 -8.57 7.51
N PHE A 83 -0.83 -8.41 6.20
CA PHE A 83 0.21 -9.06 5.40
C PHE A 83 1.62 -8.60 5.80
N LEU A 84 1.82 -7.30 6.02
CA LEU A 84 3.09 -6.73 6.51
C LEU A 84 3.42 -7.20 7.93
N ASP A 85 2.42 -7.33 8.80
CA ASP A 85 2.58 -7.90 10.15
C ASP A 85 3.04 -9.35 10.08
N THR A 86 2.39 -10.16 9.23
CA THR A 86 2.77 -11.56 9.02
C THR A 86 4.19 -11.69 8.46
N ILE A 87 4.63 -10.80 7.56
CA ILE A 87 6.04 -10.73 7.15
C ILE A 87 6.93 -10.48 8.36
N ARG A 88 6.65 -9.44 9.14
CA ARG A 88 7.45 -9.08 10.32
C ARG A 88 7.56 -10.25 11.30
N VAL A 89 6.44 -10.87 11.68
CA VAL A 89 6.42 -12.00 12.62
C VAL A 89 7.19 -13.19 12.08
N ASN A 90 7.02 -13.54 10.80
CA ASN A 90 7.69 -14.71 10.21
C ASN A 90 9.19 -14.48 9.97
N VAL A 91 9.57 -13.25 9.60
CA VAL A 91 10.98 -12.84 9.49
C VAL A 91 11.67 -12.89 10.86
N VAL A 92 10.99 -12.44 11.92
CA VAL A 92 11.50 -12.51 13.31
C VAL A 92 11.55 -13.95 13.83
N LYS A 93 10.59 -14.81 13.48
CA LYS A 93 10.57 -16.23 13.90
C LYS A 93 11.64 -17.08 13.20
N LYS A 94 11.94 -16.79 11.92
CA LYS A 94 12.99 -17.49 11.15
C LYS A 94 14.42 -17.14 11.58
N HIS A 95 14.62 -16.26 12.56
CA HIS A 95 15.92 -15.94 13.15
C HIS A 95 16.54 -17.08 14.00
N SER A 96 16.11 -18.34 13.84
CA SER A 96 16.81 -19.49 14.41
C SER A 96 18.04 -19.86 13.56
N ASN A 97 19.21 -19.44 14.04
CA ASN A 97 20.55 -19.94 13.77
C ASN A 97 21.25 -19.69 12.42
N VAL A 98 20.69 -18.90 11.49
CA VAL A 98 21.42 -18.48 10.26
C VAL A 98 21.25 -16.97 10.00
N SER A 99 21.89 -16.12 10.80
CA SER A 99 21.91 -14.66 10.64
C SER A 99 22.73 -14.15 9.43
N SER A 100 22.58 -14.74 8.24
CA SER A 100 23.27 -14.26 7.03
C SER A 100 22.53 -14.49 5.71
N VAL A 101 21.20 -14.61 5.72
CA VAL A 101 20.44 -14.68 4.46
C VAL A 101 20.13 -13.25 4.01
N TRP A 102 20.94 -12.78 3.08
CA TRP A 102 20.76 -11.55 2.32
C TRP A 102 19.34 -11.48 1.74
N HIS A 103 18.61 -10.39 1.98
CA HIS A 103 17.36 -10.13 1.27
C HIS A 103 17.68 -9.28 0.03
N PRO A 104 17.58 -9.82 -1.20
CA PRO A 104 18.00 -9.13 -2.41
C PRO A 104 17.29 -7.80 -2.66
N GLU A 105 16.08 -7.61 -2.13
CA GLU A 105 15.38 -6.33 -2.20
C GLU A 105 15.46 -5.41 -0.95
N LEU A 106 15.74 -5.92 0.26
CA LEU A 106 15.67 -5.13 1.50
C LEU A 106 17.03 -4.70 2.05
N GLY A 107 18.12 -5.33 1.59
CA GLY A 107 19.49 -4.95 1.96
C GLY A 107 19.84 -5.07 3.44
N TRP A 108 18.96 -5.62 4.29
CA TRP A 108 19.23 -5.76 5.71
C TRP A 108 20.16 -6.94 6.03
N PHE A 109 21.17 -6.61 6.84
CA PHE A 109 22.26 -7.42 7.42
C PHE A 109 23.47 -7.72 6.53
N THR A 110 24.45 -6.81 6.63
CA THR A 110 25.81 -6.85 6.08
C THR A 110 25.87 -6.73 4.55
N ALA A 111 26.10 -5.50 4.10
CA ALA A 111 26.50 -5.23 2.72
C ALA A 111 27.86 -5.90 2.47
N ASN A 112 27.88 -6.99 1.71
CA ASN A 112 29.09 -7.40 1.03
C ASN A 112 29.40 -6.32 -0.02
N LEU A 113 30.56 -5.67 0.09
CA LEU A 113 30.98 -4.53 -0.77
C LEU A 113 31.00 -4.86 -2.27
N ASN A 114 30.92 -6.15 -2.63
CA ASN A 114 30.92 -6.65 -4.00
C ASN A 114 29.52 -7.01 -4.54
N CYS A 115 28.44 -6.79 -3.79
CA CYS A 115 27.09 -7.16 -4.23
C CYS A 115 26.47 -6.06 -5.10
N GLN A 116 26.36 -6.31 -6.41
CA GLN A 116 25.61 -5.43 -7.31
C GLN A 116 24.15 -5.37 -6.83
N CYS A 117 23.61 -4.16 -6.69
CA CYS A 117 22.22 -3.93 -6.29
C CYS A 117 21.30 -4.70 -7.24
N SER A 118 20.34 -5.47 -6.69
CA SER A 118 19.43 -6.29 -7.51
C SER A 118 18.76 -5.40 -8.56
N PRO A 119 18.73 -5.80 -9.84
CA PRO A 119 18.11 -5.01 -10.92
C PRO A 119 16.60 -4.77 -10.67
N ASN A 120 16.01 -5.48 -9.71
CA ASN A 120 14.61 -5.34 -9.32
C ASN A 120 14.36 -4.24 -8.26
N ILE A 121 15.40 -3.65 -7.65
CA ILE A 121 15.26 -2.59 -6.64
C ILE A 121 14.60 -1.33 -7.20
N PRO A 122 15.03 -0.77 -8.36
CA PRO A 122 14.38 0.41 -8.92
C PRO A 122 12.87 0.22 -9.21
N PRO A 123 12.42 -0.84 -9.93
CA PRO A 123 11.00 -1.06 -10.15
C PRO A 123 10.24 -1.30 -8.84
N LEU A 124 10.86 -1.99 -7.86
CA LEU A 124 10.23 -2.20 -6.56
C LEU A 124 9.93 -0.90 -5.84
N LYS A 125 10.88 0.02 -5.83
CA LYS A 125 10.69 1.34 -5.28
C LYS A 125 9.56 2.07 -6.00
N ASN A 126 9.57 2.07 -7.33
CA ASN A 126 8.52 2.74 -8.14
C ASN A 126 7.12 2.23 -7.82
N GLN A 127 6.98 0.92 -7.65
CA GLN A 127 5.72 0.28 -7.32
C GLN A 127 5.25 0.51 -5.88
N LEU A 128 6.15 0.81 -4.95
CA LEU A 128 5.83 1.07 -3.54
C LEU A 128 5.59 2.55 -3.23
N ILE A 129 6.19 3.46 -4.01
CA ILE A 129 6.00 4.92 -3.87
C ILE A 129 4.52 5.35 -3.69
N PRO A 130 3.53 4.76 -4.38
CA PRO A 130 2.11 5.11 -4.22
C PRO A 130 1.54 5.04 -2.80
N LEU A 131 2.19 4.31 -1.88
CA LEU A 131 1.81 4.30 -0.47
C LEU A 131 2.06 5.65 0.23
N TRP A 132 3.06 6.40 -0.22
CA TRP A 132 3.47 7.67 0.40
C TRP A 132 3.11 8.88 -0.46
N CYS A 133 3.12 8.75 -1.78
CA CYS A 133 2.68 9.80 -2.68
C CYS A 133 2.03 9.21 -3.94
N GLY A 134 0.84 9.70 -4.30
CA GLY A 134 0.07 9.19 -5.44
C GLY A 134 -1.42 9.32 -5.23
N THR A 135 -2.19 8.89 -6.24
CA THR A 135 -3.66 8.93 -6.19
C THR A 135 -4.20 8.00 -5.09
N LEU A 136 -3.56 6.86 -4.89
CA LEU A 136 -3.86 5.90 -3.83
C LEU A 136 -3.72 6.55 -2.46
N CYS A 137 -2.56 7.12 -2.14
CA CYS A 137 -2.31 7.80 -0.87
C CYS A 137 -3.38 8.89 -0.59
N SER A 138 -3.68 9.74 -1.58
CA SER A 138 -4.72 10.76 -1.46
C SER A 138 -6.11 10.17 -1.19
N LYS A 139 -6.50 9.09 -1.87
CA LYS A 139 -7.78 8.41 -1.62
C LYS A 139 -7.82 7.77 -0.22
N LEU A 140 -6.77 7.05 0.17
CA LEU A 140 -6.67 6.42 1.50
C LEU A 140 -6.82 7.46 2.63
N LEU A 141 -6.09 8.58 2.52
CA LEU A 141 -6.15 9.67 3.50
C LEU A 141 -7.48 10.41 3.46
N ARG A 142 -8.01 10.72 2.28
CA ARG A 142 -9.27 11.46 2.12
C ARG A 142 -10.42 10.76 2.84
N CYS A 143 -10.57 9.44 2.66
CA CYS A 143 -11.62 8.67 3.36
C CYS A 143 -11.51 8.80 4.89
N HIS A 144 -10.30 8.68 5.44
CA HIS A 144 -10.08 8.72 6.89
C HIS A 144 -10.19 10.14 7.46
N LEU A 145 -9.69 11.14 6.74
CA LEU A 145 -9.76 12.54 7.17
C LEU A 145 -11.19 13.08 7.12
N ILE A 146 -11.97 12.76 6.08
CA ILE A 146 -13.38 13.17 6.02
C ILE A 146 -14.16 12.53 7.18
N ASN A 147 -14.01 11.22 7.39
CA ASN A 147 -14.65 10.54 8.52
C ASN A 147 -14.22 11.12 9.88
N ALA A 148 -12.94 11.47 10.03
CA ALA A 148 -12.44 12.10 11.25
C ALA A 148 -13.00 13.53 11.45
N LEU A 149 -13.19 14.29 10.37
CA LEU A 149 -13.78 15.64 10.41
C LEU A 149 -15.28 15.61 10.78
N GLU A 150 -16.02 14.61 10.32
CA GLU A 150 -17.45 14.43 10.66
C GLU A 150 -17.66 14.03 12.13
N GLN A 151 -16.66 13.38 12.74
CA GLN A 151 -16.67 13.00 14.16
C GLN A 151 -16.27 14.14 15.10
N ILE A 152 -15.89 15.33 14.58
CA ILE A 152 -15.64 16.52 15.40
C ILE A 152 -16.99 17.14 15.75
N PRO A 153 -17.39 17.17 17.03
CA PRO A 153 -18.64 17.83 17.43
C PRO A 153 -18.56 19.32 17.06
N GLU A 154 -19.58 19.86 16.39
CA GLU A 154 -19.71 21.30 16.06
C GLU A 154 -19.64 22.22 17.31
N ASN A 155 -19.74 21.65 18.52
CA ASN A 155 -19.69 22.35 19.80
C ASN A 155 -18.29 22.78 20.28
N GLN A 156 -17.25 22.73 19.45
CA GLN A 156 -15.98 23.44 19.71
C GLN A 156 -15.84 24.77 18.94
N LEU A 157 -16.95 25.38 18.49
CA LEU A 157 -17.02 26.80 18.14
C LEU A 157 -16.82 27.67 19.40
N VAL A 158 -15.60 27.68 19.95
CA VAL A 158 -15.15 28.76 20.82
C VAL A 158 -15.21 30.04 19.98
N PRO A 159 -15.82 31.14 20.46
CA PRO A 159 -15.89 32.39 19.71
C PRO A 159 -14.46 32.89 19.46
N SER A 160 -13.97 32.67 18.24
CA SER A 160 -12.62 33.10 17.87
C SER A 160 -12.61 34.60 17.53
N PRO A 161 -11.57 35.36 17.90
CA PRO A 161 -11.36 36.74 17.45
C PRO A 161 -11.17 36.81 15.91
N PRO A 162 -11.11 38.01 15.29
CA PRO A 162 -11.34 38.24 13.85
C PRO A 162 -10.39 37.45 12.92
N PRO A 163 -10.78 37.26 11.65
CA PRO A 163 -10.33 36.17 10.80
C PRO A 163 -8.83 36.29 10.50
N LYS A 164 -8.05 35.32 10.97
CA LYS A 164 -6.75 35.01 10.38
C LYS A 164 -6.96 33.93 9.34
N THR A 165 -6.46 34.18 8.14
CA THR A 165 -6.52 33.43 6.87
C THR A 165 -6.00 31.98 6.92
N ASN A 166 -5.77 31.40 8.10
CA ASN A 166 -5.19 30.08 8.30
C ASN A 166 -6.11 29.18 9.14
N ASN A 167 -7.38 29.02 8.75
CA ASN A 167 -8.20 27.96 9.34
C ASN A 167 -7.80 26.62 8.69
N PRO A 168 -7.12 25.71 9.43
CA PRO A 168 -6.66 24.44 8.86
C PRO A 168 -7.83 23.58 8.36
N ILE A 169 -9.02 23.71 8.94
CA ILE A 169 -10.22 22.98 8.51
C ILE A 169 -10.69 23.47 7.13
N ALA A 170 -10.61 24.78 6.87
CA ALA A 170 -10.98 25.35 5.58
C ALA A 170 -9.99 24.93 4.48
N ILE A 171 -8.69 24.87 4.79
CA ILE A 171 -7.65 24.40 3.86
C ILE A 171 -7.86 22.92 3.54
N ILE A 172 -8.14 22.07 4.54
CA ILE A 172 -8.37 20.64 4.32
C ILE A 172 -9.63 20.41 3.48
N LYS A 173 -10.74 21.13 3.73
CA LYS A 173 -11.94 21.05 2.87
C LYS A 173 -11.67 21.49 1.44
N LEU A 174 -10.86 22.54 1.23
CA LEU A 174 -10.57 23.06 -0.11
C LEU A 174 -9.65 22.12 -0.91
N VAL A 175 -8.71 21.44 -0.24
CA VAL A 175 -7.77 20.51 -0.88
C VAL A 175 -8.36 19.11 -1.09
N PHE A 176 -9.26 18.66 -0.22
CA PHE A 176 -9.76 17.28 -0.20
C PHE A 176 -11.27 17.13 -0.39
N CYS A 177 -12.02 18.15 -0.81
CA CYS A 177 -13.45 18.00 -1.15
C CYS A 177 -13.78 18.25 -2.63
N HIS A 178 -12.83 18.68 -3.47
CA HIS A 178 -13.00 18.74 -4.93
C HIS A 178 -12.55 17.45 -5.62
#